data_AF-A0A4Z2E5A8-F1
#
_entry.id   AF-A0A4Z2E5A8-F1
#
_cell.length_a   1.000
_cell.length_b   1.000
_cell.length_c   1.000
_cell.angle_alpha   90.00
_cell.angle_beta   90.00
_cell.angle_gamma   90.00
#
_symmetry.space_group_name_H-M   'P 1'
#
loop_
_entity.id
_entity.type
_entity.pdbx_description
1 polymer ?
#
loop_
_entity_poly.entity_id
_entity_poly.type
_entity_poly.pdbx_seq_one_letter_code
_entity_poly.pdbx_strand_id
1 'polypeptide(L)'
;MFVCDVEERDISCPPAWKHLRRSQCTPLFMNAYRMRGAQAVIHTHSKAAVMATLLYPGKEFRITHQEMIKGICKGASGTNYRYGTETHRGRRGGRAARSVAAFSAWESNQVFGQIRPFELRDIKERERERER
;
A
#
# COMPACT_ATOMS: atom_id res chain seq x y z
N MET A 1 -10.79 12.00 -20.39
CA MET A 1 -10.20 10.91 -19.57
C MET A 1 -9.30 10.08 -20.48
N PHE A 2 -8.25 9.46 -19.95
CA PHE A 2 -7.50 8.44 -20.69
C PHE A 2 -8.12 7.08 -20.40
N VAL A 3 -8.39 6.31 -21.45
CA VAL A 3 -8.93 4.95 -21.36
C VAL A 3 -8.06 4.07 -22.25
N CYS A 4 -7.52 2.99 -21.70
CA CYS A 4 -6.68 2.04 -22.41
C CYS A 4 -7.10 0.60 -22.05
N ASP A 5 -6.82 -0.33 -22.96
CA ASP A 5 -7.03 -1.76 -22.71
C ASP A 5 -5.86 -2.38 -21.92
N VAL A 6 -5.98 -3.68 -21.64
CA VAL A 6 -4.94 -4.45 -20.92
C VAL A 6 -3.63 -4.60 -21.72
N GLU A 7 -3.68 -4.37 -23.04
CA GLU A 7 -2.53 -4.38 -23.95
C GLU A 7 -1.92 -2.97 -24.12
N GLU A 8 -2.33 -2.01 -23.26
CA GLU A 8 -1.88 -0.61 -23.28
C GLU A 8 -2.23 0.19 -24.54
N ARG A 9 -3.19 -0.30 -25.35
CA ARG A 9 -3.72 0.42 -26.51
C ARG A 9 -4.73 1.46 -26.05
N ASP A 10 -4.60 2.68 -26.56
CA ASP A 10 -5.50 3.78 -26.20
C ASP A 10 -6.86 3.60 -26.90
N ILE A 11 -7.92 3.54 -26.09
CA ILE A 11 -9.31 3.46 -26.55
C ILE A 11 -9.88 4.88 -26.66
N SER A 12 -9.57 5.74 -25.69
CA SER A 12 -10.03 7.12 -25.66
C SER A 12 -9.02 8.02 -24.98
N CYS A 13 -8.78 9.19 -25.58
CA CYS A 13 -7.87 10.20 -25.09
C CYS A 13 -8.60 11.54 -24.93
N PRO A 14 -8.17 12.41 -23.99
CA PRO A 14 -8.61 13.80 -23.96
C PRO A 14 -8.30 14.52 -25.28
N PRO A 15 -9.02 15.61 -25.60
CA PRO A 15 -8.75 16.40 -26.80
C PRO A 15 -7.30 16.86 -26.92
N ALA A 16 -6.74 16.78 -28.13
CA ALA A 16 -5.32 17.03 -28.39
C ALA A 16 -4.84 18.44 -27.98
N TRP A 17 -5.71 19.45 -28.09
CA TRP A 17 -5.41 20.84 -27.70
C TRP A 17 -5.11 21.01 -26.21
N LYS A 18 -5.46 20.04 -25.35
CA LYS A 18 -5.10 20.07 -23.93
C LYS A 18 -3.66 19.61 -23.67
N HIS A 19 -2.99 19.04 -24.67
CA HIS A 19 -1.61 18.53 -24.59
C HIS A 19 -1.34 17.62 -23.38
N LEU A 20 -2.36 16.89 -22.92
CA LEU A 20 -2.24 15.99 -21.77
C LEU A 20 -1.58 14.68 -22.19
N ARG A 21 -0.88 14.04 -21.24
CA ARG A 21 -0.27 12.72 -21.40
C ARG A 21 -0.74 11.78 -20.30
N ARG A 22 -0.62 10.47 -20.55
CA ARG A 22 -0.86 9.43 -19.53
C ARG A 22 0.12 9.59 -18.36
N SER A 23 -0.28 9.13 -17.18
CA SER A 23 0.59 9.13 -16.00
C SER A 23 1.83 8.27 -16.24
N GLN A 24 2.99 8.69 -15.73
CA GLN A 24 4.20 7.86 -15.72
C GLN A 24 4.04 6.57 -14.91
N CYS A 25 3.03 6.50 -14.03
CA CYS A 25 2.71 5.30 -13.26
C CYS A 25 1.96 4.24 -14.08
N THR A 26 1.46 4.57 -15.28
CA THR A 26 0.66 3.65 -16.14
C THR A 26 1.32 2.26 -16.32
N PRO A 27 2.59 2.13 -16.75
CA PRO A 27 3.24 0.83 -16.88
C PRO A 27 3.38 0.07 -15.53
N LEU A 28 3.53 0.79 -14.41
CA LEU A 28 3.57 0.17 -13.08
C LEU A 28 2.19 -0.36 -12.69
N PHE A 29 1.11 0.33 -13.05
CA PHE A 29 -0.26 -0.11 -12.80
C PHE A 29 -0.62 -1.33 -13.64
N MET A 30 -0.22 -1.33 -14.92
CA MET A 30 -0.46 -2.46 -15.82
C MET A 30 0.21 -3.76 -15.34
N ASN A 31 1.35 -3.67 -14.66
CA ASN A 31 1.95 -4.84 -14.00
C ASN A 31 1.04 -5.43 -12.92
N ALA A 32 0.31 -4.61 -12.16
CA ALA A 32 -0.65 -5.11 -11.17
C ALA A 32 -1.86 -5.76 -11.84
N TYR A 33 -2.41 -5.15 -12.90
CA TYR A 33 -3.49 -5.74 -13.69
C TYR A 33 -3.09 -7.11 -14.27
N ARG A 34 -1.95 -7.18 -14.99
CA ARG A 34 -1.49 -8.41 -15.66
C ARG A 34 -0.98 -9.49 -14.71
N MET A 35 -0.12 -9.13 -13.76
CA MET A 35 0.57 -10.14 -12.94
C MET A 35 -0.28 -10.63 -11.76
N ARG A 36 -1.37 -9.94 -11.43
CA ARG A 36 -2.17 -10.22 -10.22
C ARG A 36 -3.66 -10.23 -10.43
N GLY A 37 -4.17 -9.93 -11.62
CA GLY A 37 -5.61 -9.75 -11.82
C GLY A 37 -6.16 -8.66 -10.90
N ALA A 38 -5.40 -7.58 -10.69
CA ALA A 38 -5.89 -6.47 -9.89
C ALA A 38 -7.09 -5.83 -10.60
N GLN A 39 -8.11 -5.43 -9.85
CA GLN A 39 -9.27 -4.72 -10.41
C GLN A 39 -9.15 -3.20 -10.22
N ALA A 40 -8.26 -2.76 -9.34
CA ALA A 40 -7.96 -1.36 -9.08
C ALA A 40 -6.52 -1.23 -8.57
N VAL A 41 -5.90 -0.07 -8.83
CA VAL A 41 -4.55 0.26 -8.35
C VAL A 41 -4.56 1.68 -7.80
N ILE A 42 -4.03 1.83 -6.59
CA ILE A 42 -3.88 3.13 -5.91
C ILE A 42 -2.38 3.38 -5.72
N HIS A 43 -1.96 4.61 -5.99
CA HIS A 43 -0.60 5.10 -5.77
C HIS A 43 -0.65 6.36 -4.93
N THR A 44 0.06 6.35 -3.80
CA THR A 44 0.13 7.50 -2.89
C THR A 44 1.58 7.92 -2.65
N HIS A 45 1.77 9.22 -2.42
CA HIS A 45 3.03 9.81 -1.94
C HIS A 45 2.94 10.11 -0.44
N SER A 46 2.43 9.15 0.34
CA SER A 46 2.22 9.34 1.77
C SER A 46 3.52 9.68 2.49
N LYS A 47 3.49 10.72 3.35
CA LYS A 47 4.61 11.02 4.24
C LYS A 47 4.95 9.80 5.11
N ALA A 48 3.94 9.07 5.57
CA ALA A 48 4.16 7.91 6.43
C ALA A 48 4.76 6.72 5.66
N ALA A 49 4.43 6.55 4.36
CA ALA A 49 5.09 5.55 3.51
C ALA A 49 6.57 5.89 3.30
N VAL A 50 6.87 7.17 3.03
CA VAL A 50 8.26 7.64 2.89
C VAL A 50 9.03 7.40 4.19
N MET A 51 8.47 7.81 5.34
CA MET A 51 9.11 7.59 6.64
C MET A 51 9.34 6.10 6.95
N ALA A 52 8.39 5.22 6.61
CA ALA A 52 8.57 3.78 6.78
C ALA A 52 9.75 3.26 5.96
N THR A 53 9.93 3.72 4.72
CA THR A 53 11.08 3.31 3.89
C THR A 53 12.42 3.85 4.38
N LEU A 54 12.43 5.01 5.05
CA LEU A 54 13.65 5.59 5.62
C LEU A 54 14.04 4.89 6.94
N LEU A 55 13.06 4.60 7.80
CA LEU A 55 13.29 3.93 9.09
C LEU A 55 13.65 2.45 8.94
N TYR A 56 13.16 1.80 7.88
CA TYR A 56 13.42 0.39 7.60
C TYR A 56 14.16 0.27 6.25
N PRO A 57 15.47 0.57 6.18
CA PRO A 57 16.25 0.64 4.93
C PRO A 57 16.52 -0.74 4.30
N GLY A 58 16.07 -1.81 4.95
CA GLY A 58 16.12 -3.16 4.41
C GLY A 58 15.20 -3.35 3.20
N LYS A 59 15.13 -4.60 2.73
CA LYS A 59 14.28 -4.96 1.59
C LYS A 59 12.79 -5.10 1.94
N GLU A 60 12.47 -5.09 3.23
CA GLU A 60 11.15 -5.43 3.76
C GLU A 60 10.78 -4.52 4.94
N PHE A 61 9.53 -4.07 4.95
CA PHE A 61 8.85 -3.52 6.11
C PHE A 61 7.98 -4.61 6.73
N ARG A 62 8.06 -4.82 8.05
CA ARG A 62 7.28 -5.84 8.76
C ARG A 62 6.54 -5.21 9.94
N ILE A 63 5.30 -5.64 10.13
CA ILE A 63 4.44 -5.18 11.22
C ILE A 63 3.62 -6.36 11.74
N THR A 64 3.34 -6.34 13.03
CA THR A 64 2.54 -7.36 13.72
C THR A 64 1.71 -6.71 14.84
N HIS A 65 0.79 -7.47 15.43
CA HIS A 65 -0.05 -7.03 16.56
C HIS A 65 -0.85 -5.74 16.33
N GLN A 66 -1.16 -5.42 15.07
CA GLN A 66 -2.03 -4.31 14.69
C GLN A 66 -3.36 -4.84 14.17
N GLU A 67 -4.48 -4.35 14.69
CA GLU A 67 -5.82 -4.80 14.28
C GLU A 67 -6.09 -4.54 12.79
N MET A 68 -5.52 -3.45 12.26
CA MET A 68 -5.64 -3.04 10.87
C MET A 68 -5.06 -4.06 9.87
N ILE A 69 -4.19 -4.97 10.32
CA ILE A 69 -3.61 -6.03 9.48
C ILE A 69 -4.71 -6.97 8.93
N LYS A 70 -5.85 -7.11 9.62
CA LYS A 70 -6.99 -7.91 9.14
C LYS A 70 -7.63 -7.37 7.86
N GLY A 71 -7.41 -6.09 7.55
CA GLY A 71 -7.85 -5.48 6.28
C GLY A 71 -6.95 -5.81 5.09
N ILE A 72 -5.82 -6.50 5.31
CA ILE A 72 -4.84 -6.79 4.26
C ILE A 72 -5.04 -8.24 3.77
N CYS A 73 -5.22 -8.40 2.45
CA CYS A 73 -5.35 -9.72 1.81
C CYS A 73 -3.98 -10.38 1.55
N LYS A 74 -3.90 -11.68 1.76
CA LYS A 74 -2.72 -12.52 1.48
C LYS A 74 -2.66 -12.87 -0.01
N GLY A 75 -2.06 -11.97 -0.80
CA GLY A 75 -1.89 -12.19 -2.24
C GLY A 75 -3.24 -12.37 -2.93
N ALA A 76 -3.34 -13.33 -3.86
CA ALA A 76 -4.57 -13.65 -4.57
C ALA A 76 -5.39 -14.78 -3.92
N SER A 77 -5.07 -15.17 -2.67
CA SER A 77 -5.71 -16.31 -2.00
C SER A 77 -7.13 -16.04 -1.49
N GLY A 78 -7.58 -14.79 -1.50
CA GLY A 78 -8.85 -14.39 -0.89
C GLY A 78 -8.87 -14.44 0.64
N THR A 79 -7.75 -14.80 1.29
CA THR A 79 -7.65 -14.86 2.76
C THR A 79 -6.95 -13.63 3.33
N ASN A 80 -7.38 -13.15 4.50
CA ASN A 80 -6.77 -12.00 5.16
C ASN A 80 -5.74 -12.44 6.21
N TYR A 81 -4.87 -11.50 6.61
CA TYR A 81 -4.04 -11.70 7.80
C TYR A 81 -4.89 -11.71 9.08
N ARG A 82 -4.36 -12.34 10.13
CA ARG A 82 -5.00 -12.41 11.46
C ARG A 82 -4.25 -11.54 12.46
N TYR A 83 -4.92 -11.18 13.54
CA TYR A 83 -4.26 -10.54 14.67
C TYR A 83 -3.09 -11.40 15.16
N GLY A 84 -1.97 -10.77 15.51
CA GLY A 84 -0.74 -11.46 15.92
C GLY A 84 0.04 -12.16 14.80
N THR A 85 -0.49 -12.25 13.57
CA THR A 85 0.30 -12.73 12.43
C THR A 85 1.19 -11.64 11.88
N GLU A 86 2.47 -11.93 11.70
CA GLU A 86 3.40 -11.01 11.06
C GLU A 86 3.11 -10.93 9.57
N THR A 87 3.09 -9.71 9.02
CA THR A 87 3.01 -9.52 7.57
C THR A 87 4.35 -9.89 6.93
N HIS A 88 4.64 -11.19 6.81
CA HIS A 88 5.82 -11.67 6.11
C HIS A 88 5.64 -11.58 4.60
N ARG A 89 6.64 -11.05 3.91
CA ARG A 89 6.81 -11.33 2.49
C ARG A 89 8.28 -11.47 2.08
N GLY A 90 8.85 -12.61 2.48
CA GLY A 90 10.12 -13.12 1.97
C GLY A 90 10.07 -13.37 0.47
N ARG A 91 11.07 -12.83 -0.22
CA ARG A 91 11.31 -12.92 -1.67
C ARG A 91 11.53 -14.38 -2.12
N ARG A 92 10.49 -15.06 -2.62
CA ARG A 92 10.65 -16.08 -3.68
C ARG A 92 10.32 -15.43 -5.02
N GLY A 93 11.36 -15.23 -5.84
CA GLY A 93 11.34 -14.84 -7.25
C GLY A 93 10.18 -13.96 -7.75
N GLY A 94 10.35 -12.63 -7.75
CA GLY A 94 9.42 -11.75 -8.47
C GLY A 94 9.43 -10.29 -8.00
N ARG A 95 9.98 -9.41 -8.85
CA ARG A 95 10.22 -7.96 -8.72
C ARG A 95 9.26 -7.15 -7.78
N ALA A 96 9.91 -6.51 -6.79
CA ALA A 96 9.76 -5.25 -6.02
C ALA A 96 8.46 -4.42 -5.86
N ALA A 97 7.33 -4.65 -6.51
CA ALA A 97 6.20 -3.69 -6.45
C ALA A 97 5.10 -4.08 -5.44
N ARG A 98 5.38 -4.14 -4.11
CA ARG A 98 4.42 -4.79 -3.17
C ARG A 98 4.29 -4.21 -1.76
N SER A 99 5.00 -3.14 -1.39
CA SER A 99 4.84 -2.46 -0.10
C SER A 99 3.86 -1.28 -0.16
N VAL A 100 3.71 -0.63 -1.32
CA VAL A 100 2.93 0.62 -1.44
C VAL A 100 1.41 0.38 -1.31
N ALA A 101 0.87 -0.70 -1.88
CA ALA A 101 -0.57 -0.99 -1.83
C ALA A 101 -1.09 -1.32 -0.42
N ALA A 102 -0.27 -1.95 0.43
CA ALA A 102 -0.63 -2.21 1.83
C ALA A 102 -0.68 -0.93 2.66
N PHE A 103 0.18 0.04 2.32
CA PHE A 103 0.26 1.32 3.01
C PHE A 103 -0.90 2.26 2.64
N SER A 104 -1.24 2.36 1.36
CA SER A 104 -2.37 3.20 0.90
C SER A 104 -3.72 2.71 1.45
N ALA A 105 -3.91 1.40 1.65
CA ALA A 105 -5.11 0.85 2.29
C ALA A 105 -5.19 1.19 3.79
N TRP A 106 -4.05 1.24 4.49
CA TRP A 106 -3.98 1.67 5.89
C TRP A 106 -4.31 3.17 6.03
N GLU A 107 -3.74 4.01 5.17
CA GLU A 107 -3.97 5.46 5.19
C GLU A 107 -5.41 5.84 4.80
N SER A 108 -6.00 5.15 3.82
CA SER A 108 -7.41 5.37 3.43
C SER A 108 -8.38 5.08 4.57
N ASN A 109 -8.04 4.14 5.46
CA ASN A 109 -8.86 3.79 6.62
C ASN A 109 -8.63 4.72 7.83
N GLN A 110 -7.58 5.56 7.81
CA GLN A 110 -7.40 6.66 8.77
C GLN A 110 -8.16 7.92 8.39
N VAL A 111 -8.44 8.17 7.10
CA VAL A 111 -9.14 9.40 6.66
C VAL A 111 -10.62 9.42 7.10
N PHE A 112 -11.21 8.27 7.41
CA PHE A 112 -12.61 8.16 7.88
C PHE A 112 -12.79 8.12 9.41
N GLY A 113 -11.71 8.14 10.20
CA GLY A 113 -11.80 8.19 11.65
C GLY A 113 -10.80 9.20 12.20
N GLN A 114 -11.28 10.28 12.81
CA GLN A 114 -10.44 11.20 13.59
C GLN A 114 -9.66 10.42 14.66
N ILE A 115 -8.43 10.04 14.36
CA ILE A 115 -7.47 9.57 15.35
C ILE A 115 -6.78 10.83 15.87
N ARG A 116 -6.99 11.14 17.16
CA ARG A 116 -6.23 12.18 17.87
C ARG A 116 -4.73 11.88 17.75
N PRO A 117 -3.86 12.89 17.71
CA PRO A 117 -2.41 12.67 17.64
C PRO A 117 -1.98 11.79 18.82
N PHE A 118 -1.47 10.60 18.52
CA PHE A 118 -0.85 9.70 19.49
C PHE A 118 0.56 10.24 19.77
N GLU A 119 0.78 10.82 20.94
CA GLU A 119 2.08 11.44 21.28
C GLU A 119 3.09 10.35 21.67
N LEU A 120 4.38 10.60 21.42
CA LEU A 120 5.50 9.71 21.79
C LEU A 120 5.53 9.33 23.29
N ARG A 121 4.83 10.09 24.15
CA ARG A 121 4.71 9.81 25.59
C ARG A 121 3.88 8.55 25.86
N ASP A 122 2.89 8.28 25.01
CA ASP A 122 1.96 7.16 25.15
C ASP A 122 2.64 5.79 24.95
N ILE A 123 3.79 5.77 24.27
CA ILE A 123 4.58 4.55 24.06
C ILE A 123 5.34 4.18 25.33
N LYS A 124 5.94 5.15 26.03
CA LYS A 124 6.71 4.88 27.25
C LYS A 124 5.84 4.49 28.44
N GLU A 125 4.63 5.04 28.54
CA GLU A 125 3.69 4.65 29.61
C GLU A 125 3.15 3.22 29.41
N ARG A 126 2.86 2.83 28.16
CA ARG A 126 2.39 1.46 27.86
C ARG A 126 3.49 0.40 27.99
N GLU A 127 4.76 0.77 27.88
CA GLU A 127 5.87 -0.13 28.19
C GLU A 127 6.05 -0.29 29.71
N ARG A 128 5.87 0.78 30.51
CA ARG A 128 5.89 0.70 31.99
C ARG A 128 4.74 -0.09 32.60
N GLU A 129 3.57 -0.13 31.97
CA GLU A 129 2.43 -0.95 32.43
C GLU A 129 2.58 -2.43 32.09
N ARG A 130 3.45 -2.80 31.14
CA ARG A 130 3.74 -4.21 30.80
C ARG A 130 4.84 -4.84 31.66
N GLU A 131 5.58 -4.03 32.42
CA GLU A 131 6.63 -4.46 33.33
C GLU A 131 6.16 -4.57 34.80
N ARG A 132 4.85 -4.46 35.05
CA ARG A 132 4.18 -4.78 36.33
C ARG A 132 3.29 -6.01 36.15
#